data_AF-H2ZG59-F1
#
_entry.id   AF-H2ZG59-F1
#
_cell.length_a   1.000
_cell.length_b   1.000
_cell.length_c   1.000
_cell.angle_alpha   90.00
_cell.angle_beta   90.00
_cell.angle_gamma   90.00
#
_symmetry.space_group_name_H-M   'P 1'
#
loop_
_entity.id
_entity.type
_entity.pdbx_description
1 polymer ?
#
loop_
_entity_poly.entity_id
_entity_poly.type
_entity_poly.pdbx_seq_one_letter_code
_entity_poly.pdbx_strand_id
1 'polypeptide(L)'
;MDQKKSRHVFRSSIMRSDPMFPADSVEATQPRYVRNQRKTCRDVGVLEGWKIIMALKSGLLVESTWALNVLTVLLYDQQTVAQFKLMQLPGLLDALVEHYRRCLSSIFTLSSEQKSMGVDGIDPPEPEEDAFQDDIIIEPALSKIKTNGKKKKGSKLLG
;
A
#
# COMPACT_ATOMS: atom_id res chain seq x y z
N MET A 1 38.66 5.81 -48.25
CA MET A 1 39.47 5.83 -47.02
C MET A 1 38.75 6.72 -46.02
N ASP A 2 38.01 6.07 -45.14
CA ASP A 2 36.94 6.59 -44.30
C ASP A 2 37.41 7.64 -43.27
N GLN A 3 36.87 8.85 -43.36
CA GLN A 3 37.00 9.87 -42.31
C GLN A 3 36.01 9.55 -41.19
N LYS A 4 36.54 8.97 -40.11
CA LYS A 4 35.79 8.64 -38.89
C LYS A 4 35.35 9.94 -38.20
N LYS A 5 34.05 10.23 -38.30
CA LYS A 5 33.36 11.37 -37.69
C LYS A 5 33.58 11.38 -36.16
N SER A 6 34.45 12.27 -35.70
CA SER A 6 34.74 12.51 -34.28
C SER A 6 33.49 13.06 -33.59
N ARG A 7 32.92 12.28 -32.66
CA ARG A 7 31.80 12.71 -31.84
C ARG A 7 32.33 13.69 -30.79
N HIS A 8 32.00 14.97 -30.97
CA HIS A 8 32.29 15.99 -29.97
C HIS A 8 31.43 15.73 -28.73
N VAL A 9 32.05 15.21 -27.67
CA VAL A 9 31.42 15.07 -26.36
C VAL A 9 31.44 16.44 -25.70
N PHE A 10 30.26 16.95 -25.35
CA PHE A 10 30.09 18.22 -24.65
C PHE A 10 30.64 18.06 -23.22
N ARG A 11 31.89 18.48 -23.00
CA ARG A 11 32.53 18.47 -21.69
C ARG A 11 32.09 19.74 -20.95
N SER A 12 31.03 19.68 -20.15
CA SER A 12 30.65 20.77 -19.25
C SER A 12 31.79 20.97 -18.24
N SER A 13 32.40 22.15 -18.24
CA SER A 13 33.50 22.48 -17.35
C SER A 13 33.01 22.60 -15.91
N ILE A 14 33.25 21.57 -15.11
CA ILE A 14 33.49 21.73 -13.68
C ILE A 14 34.94 21.29 -13.46
N MET A 15 35.75 22.19 -12.93
CA MET A 15 37.15 21.95 -12.60
C MET A 15 37.23 20.84 -11.55
N ARG A 16 37.39 19.59 -12.00
CA ARG A 16 37.99 18.51 -11.22
C ARG A 16 39.04 17.88 -12.12
N SER A 17 40.30 18.16 -11.82
CA SER A 17 41.43 17.42 -12.38
C SER A 17 41.46 16.03 -11.74
N ASP A 18 40.45 15.23 -12.07
CA ASP A 18 40.46 13.78 -11.82
C ASP A 18 41.42 13.18 -12.86
N PRO A 19 42.38 12.30 -12.51
CA PRO A 19 43.14 11.55 -13.50
C PRO A 19 42.16 10.97 -14.52
N MET A 20 42.31 11.33 -15.80
CA MET A 20 41.47 10.80 -16.86
C MET A 20 41.72 9.30 -16.94
N PHE A 21 40.84 8.53 -16.31
CA PHE A 21 40.79 7.09 -16.49
C PHE A 21 40.66 6.78 -17.99
N PRO A 22 41.24 5.67 -18.46
CA PRO A 22 41.10 5.26 -19.85
C PRO A 22 39.61 5.17 -20.22
N ALA A 23 39.25 5.53 -21.45
CA ALA A 23 37.84 5.63 -21.86
C ALA A 23 37.07 4.30 -21.77
N ASP A 24 37.78 3.18 -21.83
CA ASP A 24 37.21 1.82 -21.70
C ASP A 24 37.30 1.27 -20.26
N SER A 25 37.76 2.09 -19.32
CA SER A 25 37.85 1.74 -17.90
C SER A 25 36.51 1.97 -17.20
N VAL A 26 36.19 1.13 -16.22
CA VAL A 26 34.93 1.23 -15.45
C VAL A 26 34.80 2.56 -14.70
N GLU A 27 35.92 3.17 -14.32
CA GLU A 27 36.02 4.45 -13.63
C GLU A 27 35.68 5.65 -14.54
N ALA A 28 35.78 5.50 -15.86
CA ALA A 28 35.39 6.52 -16.83
C ALA A 28 33.88 6.46 -17.19
N THR A 29 33.12 5.50 -16.63
CA THR A 29 31.70 5.31 -16.94
C THR A 29 30.88 6.52 -16.49
N GLN A 30 30.34 7.27 -17.45
CA GLN A 30 29.42 8.37 -17.16
C GLN A 30 28.00 7.85 -16.90
N PRO A 31 27.26 8.43 -15.94
CA PRO A 31 25.86 8.08 -15.73
C PRO A 31 25.04 8.29 -17.00
N ARG A 32 24.23 7.30 -17.37
CA ARG A 32 23.32 7.42 -18.51
C ARG A 32 22.15 8.33 -18.14
N TYR A 33 22.20 9.58 -18.58
CA TYR A 33 21.11 10.54 -18.38
C TYR A 33 19.96 10.28 -19.38
N VAL A 34 19.02 9.42 -19.00
CA VAL A 34 17.76 9.22 -19.73
C VAL A 34 16.66 10.02 -19.06
N ARG A 35 15.92 10.83 -19.83
CA ARG A 35 14.70 11.47 -19.33
C ARG A 35 13.59 10.42 -19.25
N ASN A 36 13.19 10.05 -18.04
CA ASN A 36 12.04 9.18 -17.82
C ASN A 36 10.75 9.97 -18.07
N GLN A 37 9.94 9.53 -19.04
CA GLN A 37 8.63 10.12 -19.29
C GLN A 37 7.62 9.56 -18.29
N ARG A 38 6.83 10.46 -17.69
CA ARG A 38 5.73 10.10 -16.79
C ARG A 38 4.62 9.41 -17.59
N LYS A 39 4.14 8.29 -17.06
CA LYS A 39 2.97 7.57 -17.60
C LYS A 39 1.67 8.24 -17.16
N THR A 40 0.66 8.14 -18.01
CA THR A 40 -0.68 8.71 -17.82
C THR A 40 -1.74 7.60 -17.87
N CYS A 41 -2.98 7.90 -17.49
CA CYS A 41 -4.07 6.90 -17.58
C CYS A 41 -4.24 6.32 -19.00
N ARG A 42 -3.85 7.08 -20.05
CA ARG A 42 -3.92 6.65 -21.46
C ARG A 42 -3.01 5.47 -21.78
N ASP A 43 -1.89 5.34 -21.06
CA ASP A 43 -0.92 4.26 -21.28
C ASP A 43 -1.36 2.94 -20.63
N VAL A 44 -2.27 3.01 -19.66
CA VAL A 44 -2.75 1.88 -18.85
C VAL A 44 -4.02 1.26 -19.46
N GLY A 45 -4.85 2.09 -20.10
CA GLY A 45 -6.15 1.68 -20.64
C GLY A 45 -7.26 1.64 -19.58
N VAL A 46 -8.43 1.13 -19.97
CA VAL A 46 -9.58 1.00 -19.07
C VAL A 46 -9.40 -0.25 -18.20
N LEU A 47 -9.40 -0.07 -16.88
CA LEU A 47 -9.24 -1.15 -15.91
C LEU A 47 -10.30 -1.06 -14.82
N GLU A 48 -10.78 -2.23 -14.40
CA GLU A 48 -11.66 -2.35 -13.25
C GLU A 48 -10.85 -2.41 -11.95
N GLY A 49 -11.25 -1.63 -10.94
CA GLY A 49 -10.55 -1.58 -9.65
C GLY A 49 -10.41 -2.95 -8.97
N TRP A 50 -11.36 -3.87 -9.20
CA TRP A 50 -11.28 -5.24 -8.67
C TRP A 50 -10.09 -6.04 -9.22
N LYS A 51 -9.63 -5.77 -10.45
CA LYS A 51 -8.45 -6.45 -11.02
C LYS A 51 -7.19 -6.10 -10.22
N ILE A 52 -7.07 -4.84 -9.79
CA ILE A 52 -5.97 -4.38 -8.94
C ILE A 52 -6.06 -5.08 -7.58
N ILE A 53 -7.25 -5.16 -6.99
CA ILE A 53 -7.48 -5.85 -5.71
C ILE A 53 -7.08 -7.33 -5.82
N MET A 54 -7.50 -8.04 -6.86
CA MET A 54 -7.18 -9.45 -7.04
C MET A 54 -5.70 -9.70 -7.31
N ALA A 55 -5.06 -8.86 -8.13
CA ALA A 55 -3.63 -8.93 -8.38
C ALA A 55 -2.84 -8.73 -7.07
N LEU A 56 -3.22 -7.78 -6.21
CA LEU A 56 -2.64 -7.60 -4.88
C LEU A 56 -2.88 -8.81 -3.97
N LYS A 57 -4.11 -9.36 -3.97
CA LYS A 57 -4.48 -10.52 -3.14
C LYS A 57 -3.79 -11.81 -3.55
N SER A 58 -3.41 -11.95 -4.83
CA SER A 58 -2.71 -13.14 -5.33
C SER A 58 -1.34 -13.37 -4.66
N GLY A 59 -0.70 -12.30 -4.18
CA GLY A 59 0.63 -12.38 -3.57
C GLY A 59 1.78 -12.69 -4.54
N LEU A 60 1.51 -12.81 -5.85
CA LEU A 60 2.55 -12.99 -6.86
C LEU A 60 3.33 -11.70 -7.05
N LEU A 61 4.67 -11.78 -7.07
CA LEU A 61 5.54 -10.61 -7.22
C LEU A 61 5.23 -9.82 -8.50
N VAL A 62 5.06 -10.53 -9.61
CA VAL A 62 4.76 -9.91 -10.92
C VAL A 62 3.40 -9.21 -10.91
N GLU A 63 2.36 -9.88 -10.40
CA GLU A 63 1.00 -9.33 -10.34
C GLU A 63 0.90 -8.14 -9.38
N SER A 64 1.50 -8.24 -8.20
CA SER A 64 1.54 -7.13 -7.23
C SER A 64 2.35 -5.94 -7.76
N THR A 65 3.48 -6.19 -8.43
CA THR A 65 4.26 -5.13 -9.09
C THR A 65 3.45 -4.45 -10.19
N TRP A 66 2.76 -5.24 -11.03
CA TRP A 66 1.87 -4.70 -12.06
C TRP A 66 0.76 -3.85 -11.44
N ALA A 67 0.07 -4.38 -10.42
CA ALA A 67 -1.03 -3.70 -9.73
C ALA A 67 -0.59 -2.39 -9.09
N LEU A 68 0.56 -2.37 -8.39
CA LEU A 68 1.10 -1.16 -7.76
C LEU A 68 1.54 -0.11 -8.78
N ASN A 69 2.17 -0.52 -9.88
CA ASN A 69 2.55 0.40 -10.95
C ASN A 69 1.33 1.04 -11.60
N VAL A 70 0.32 0.23 -11.92
CA VAL A 70 -0.96 0.69 -12.47
C VAL A 70 -1.66 1.64 -11.49
N LEU A 71 -1.78 1.24 -10.22
CA LEU A 71 -2.44 2.03 -9.19
C LEU A 71 -1.73 3.37 -8.99
N THR A 72 -0.39 3.39 -9.00
CA THR A 72 0.40 4.63 -8.87
C THR A 72 0.13 5.59 -10.02
N VAL A 73 0.05 5.09 -11.27
CA VAL A 73 -0.28 5.93 -12.43
C VAL A 73 -1.70 6.49 -12.33
N LEU A 74 -2.68 5.64 -11.99
CA LEU A 74 -4.09 6.02 -11.94
C LEU A 74 -4.44 6.95 -10.77
N LEU A 75 -3.78 6.80 -9.62
CA LEU A 75 -3.97 7.71 -8.48
C LEU A 75 -3.30 9.07 -8.71
N TYR A 76 -2.23 9.11 -9.49
CA TYR A 76 -1.49 10.34 -9.74
C TYR A 76 -2.13 11.20 -10.84
N ASP A 77 -3.02 10.63 -11.66
CA ASP A 77 -3.75 11.34 -12.71
C ASP A 77 -5.07 11.91 -12.18
N GLN A 78 -5.30 13.21 -12.42
CA GLN A 78 -6.48 13.94 -11.97
C GLN A 78 -7.78 13.44 -12.62
N GLN A 79 -7.68 12.82 -13.79
CA GLN A 79 -8.85 12.28 -14.49
C GLN A 79 -9.40 11.01 -13.83
N THR A 80 -8.51 10.17 -13.27
CA THR A 80 -8.86 8.85 -12.77
C THR A 80 -8.90 8.76 -11.25
N VAL A 81 -8.26 9.67 -10.52
CA VAL A 81 -8.21 9.66 -9.05
C VAL A 81 -9.60 9.59 -8.39
N ALA A 82 -10.61 10.24 -8.98
CA ALA A 82 -11.98 10.26 -8.45
C ALA A 82 -12.68 8.89 -8.48
N GLN A 83 -12.18 7.95 -9.30
CA GLN A 83 -12.72 6.59 -9.47
C GLN A 83 -12.27 5.65 -8.33
N PHE A 84 -11.19 6.01 -7.63
CA PHE A 84 -10.57 5.20 -6.57
C PHE A 84 -11.02 5.62 -5.17
N LYS A 85 -12.29 6.02 -5.03
CA LYS A 85 -12.88 6.28 -3.71
C LYS A 85 -13.00 4.96 -2.95
N LEU A 86 -12.44 4.89 -1.75
CA LEU A 86 -12.44 3.67 -0.94
C LEU A 86 -13.85 3.15 -0.63
N MET A 87 -14.85 4.04 -0.53
CA MET A 87 -16.25 3.64 -0.37
C MET A 87 -16.80 2.86 -1.58
N GLN A 88 -16.26 3.10 -2.78
CA GLN A 88 -16.68 2.45 -4.03
C GLN A 88 -15.86 1.19 -4.33
N LEU A 89 -14.70 1.04 -3.71
CA LEU A 89 -13.77 -0.09 -3.89
C LEU A 89 -13.49 -0.77 -2.54
N PRO A 90 -14.48 -1.49 -1.97
CA PRO A 90 -14.28 -2.22 -0.72
C PRO A 90 -13.18 -3.27 -0.88
N GLY A 91 -12.34 -3.41 0.15
CA GLY A 91 -11.22 -4.35 0.17
C GLY A 91 -9.94 -3.88 -0.52
N LEU A 92 -9.93 -2.71 -1.17
CA LEU A 92 -8.70 -2.13 -1.73
C LEU A 92 -7.70 -1.76 -0.62
N LEU A 93 -8.17 -1.07 0.42
CA LEU A 93 -7.31 -0.67 1.53
C LEU A 93 -6.77 -1.90 2.28
N ASP A 94 -7.61 -2.89 2.54
CA ASP A 94 -7.20 -4.12 3.23
C ASP A 94 -6.09 -4.85 2.46
N ALA A 95 -6.23 -4.97 1.13
CA ALA A 95 -5.21 -5.59 0.29
C ALA A 95 -3.88 -4.81 0.29
N LEU A 96 -3.94 -3.47 0.29
CA LEU A 96 -2.75 -2.62 0.36
C LEU A 96 -2.06 -2.68 1.73
N VAL A 97 -2.83 -2.64 2.82
CA VAL A 97 -2.31 -2.72 4.18
C VAL A 97 -1.65 -4.08 4.41
N GLU A 98 -2.27 -5.17 3.97
CA GLU A 98 -1.67 -6.51 4.09
C GLU A 98 -0.37 -6.62 3.26
N HIS A 99 -0.35 -6.06 2.05
CA HIS A 99 0.89 -6.02 1.25
C HIS A 99 1.98 -5.20 1.95
N TYR A 100 1.63 -4.02 2.47
CA TYR A 100 2.55 -3.15 3.19
C TYR A 100 3.10 -3.82 4.46
N ARG A 101 2.24 -4.49 5.24
CA ARG A 101 2.64 -5.27 6.42
C ARG A 101 3.66 -6.34 6.05
N ARG A 102 3.44 -7.08 4.96
CA ARG A 102 4.40 -8.09 4.46
C ARG A 102 5.72 -7.46 4.01
N CYS A 103 5.70 -6.30 3.35
CA CYS A 103 6.92 -5.59 2.97
C CYS A 103 7.72 -5.11 4.20
N LEU A 104 7.03 -4.51 5.18
CA LEU A 104 7.66 -4.09 6.43
C LEU A 104 8.22 -5.30 7.18
N SER A 105 7.44 -6.36 7.34
CA SER A 105 7.93 -7.60 7.93
C SER A 105 9.13 -8.10 7.14
N SER A 106 9.11 -8.18 5.81
CA SER A 106 10.27 -8.63 5.04
C SER A 106 11.51 -7.77 5.31
N ILE A 107 11.43 -6.45 5.27
CA ILE A 107 12.59 -5.57 5.48
C ILE A 107 13.10 -5.65 6.93
N PHE A 108 12.21 -5.59 7.92
CA PHE A 108 12.56 -5.51 9.35
C PHE A 108 12.65 -6.86 10.07
N THR A 109 12.21 -7.96 9.45
CA THR A 109 12.40 -9.34 9.94
C THR A 109 13.42 -10.13 9.15
N LEU A 110 13.82 -9.72 7.93
CA LEU A 110 15.10 -10.19 7.39
C LEU A 110 16.29 -9.55 8.13
N SER A 111 16.15 -8.36 8.73
CA SER A 111 17.14 -7.91 9.72
C SER A 111 17.19 -8.81 10.96
N SER A 112 16.26 -9.77 11.14
CA SER A 112 16.37 -10.82 12.16
C SER A 112 17.38 -11.91 11.79
N GLU A 113 18.21 -11.74 10.76
CA GLU A 113 19.58 -12.28 10.77
C GLU A 113 20.41 -11.70 11.95
N GLN A 114 19.90 -10.71 12.69
CA GLN A 114 20.35 -10.38 14.05
C GLN A 114 19.95 -11.42 15.11
N LYS A 115 18.93 -12.26 14.89
CA LYS A 115 18.54 -13.32 15.83
C LYS A 115 19.41 -14.57 15.66
N SER A 116 20.06 -14.76 14.51
CA SER A 116 21.12 -15.77 14.33
C SER A 116 22.45 -15.38 14.98
N MET A 117 22.58 -14.17 15.56
CA MET A 117 23.65 -13.85 16.52
C MET A 117 23.43 -14.45 17.92
N GLY A 118 22.43 -15.32 18.10
CA GLY A 118 22.29 -16.15 19.31
C GLY A 118 21.65 -15.43 20.48
N VAL A 119 20.45 -14.88 20.31
CA VAL A 119 19.56 -14.57 21.45
C VAL A 119 18.35 -15.48 21.35
N ASP A 120 18.56 -16.71 21.82
CA ASP A 120 17.50 -17.64 22.18
C ASP A 120 16.82 -17.15 23.47
N GLY A 121 15.48 -17.18 23.51
CA GLY A 121 14.75 -17.14 24.77
C GLY A 121 14.24 -15.79 25.25
N ILE A 122 13.47 -15.08 24.43
CA ILE A 122 12.38 -14.26 24.98
C ILE A 122 11.12 -14.87 24.41
N ASP A 123 10.46 -15.68 25.24
CA ASP A 123 9.10 -16.16 25.00
C ASP A 123 8.21 -14.95 24.68
N PRO A 124 7.27 -15.07 23.73
CA PRO A 124 6.21 -14.09 23.60
C PRO A 124 5.54 -13.95 24.98
N PRO A 125 5.42 -12.73 25.56
CA PRO A 125 4.57 -12.57 26.72
C PRO A 125 3.18 -13.07 26.33
N GLU A 126 2.64 -13.99 27.14
CA GLU A 126 1.27 -14.49 26.97
C GLU A 126 0.33 -13.29 26.76
N PRO A 127 -0.66 -13.39 25.86
CA PRO A 127 -1.62 -12.32 25.71
C PRO A 127 -2.36 -12.20 27.05
N GLU A 128 -2.03 -11.15 27.80
CA GLU A 128 -2.86 -10.71 28.92
C GLU A 128 -4.20 -10.31 28.32
N GLU A 129 -5.18 -11.22 28.44
CA GLU A 129 -6.57 -10.95 28.13
C GLU A 129 -7.11 -9.98 29.18
N ASP A 130 -6.74 -8.71 29.11
CA ASP A 130 -7.46 -7.66 29.81
C ASP A 130 -7.19 -6.29 29.16
N ALA A 131 -8.30 -5.65 28.76
CA ALA A 131 -8.46 -4.24 28.41
C ALA A 131 -8.33 -3.83 26.93
N PHE A 132 -9.36 -4.13 26.13
CA PHE A 132 -10.04 -3.10 25.31
C PHE A 132 -11.52 -3.46 25.18
N GLN A 133 -12.30 -3.12 26.21
CA GLN A 133 -13.76 -3.18 26.21
C GLN A 133 -14.29 -2.10 25.26
N ASP A 134 -15.09 -2.51 24.29
CA ASP A 134 -15.90 -1.65 23.45
C ASP A 134 -16.80 -0.74 24.30
N ASP A 135 -16.54 0.57 24.30
CA ASP A 135 -17.48 1.59 24.77
C ASP A 135 -17.32 2.90 23.96
N ILE A 136 -17.73 2.87 22.68
CA ILE A 136 -18.23 4.09 22.02
C ILE A 136 -19.73 4.14 22.26
N ILE A 137 -20.12 4.67 23.42
CA ILE A 137 -21.50 5.05 23.72
C ILE A 137 -21.74 6.44 23.14
N ILE A 138 -22.50 6.52 22.04
CA ILE A 138 -23.26 7.73 21.69
C ILE A 138 -24.66 7.54 22.27
N GLU A 139 -24.93 8.17 23.41
CA GLU A 139 -26.31 8.37 23.90
C GLU A 139 -26.91 9.60 23.22
N PRO A 140 -28.22 9.59 22.90
CA PRO A 140 -29.07 10.49 23.69
C PRO A 140 -30.46 9.93 24.02
N ALA A 141 -30.75 9.90 25.31
CA ALA A 141 -31.95 10.40 25.99
C ALA A 141 -33.39 10.09 25.46
N LEU A 142 -34.11 9.40 26.35
CA LEU A 142 -35.51 9.57 26.79
C LEU A 142 -36.70 9.10 25.90
N SER A 143 -37.41 8.08 26.36
CA SER A 143 -38.68 8.28 27.11
C SER A 143 -39.24 6.96 27.68
N LYS A 144 -39.58 6.99 28.97
CA LYS A 144 -40.26 5.90 29.70
C LYS A 144 -41.74 5.86 29.30
N ILE A 145 -42.23 4.73 28.78
CA ILE A 145 -43.65 4.41 28.79
C ILE A 145 -43.89 3.27 29.79
N LYS A 146 -44.56 3.62 30.87
CA LYS A 146 -45.02 2.74 31.94
C LYS A 146 -46.33 2.08 31.50
N THR A 147 -46.35 0.77 31.24
CA THR A 147 -47.60 0.01 31.16
C THR A 147 -47.84 -0.68 32.50
N ASN A 148 -48.91 -0.27 33.18
CA ASN A 148 -49.44 -0.95 34.35
C ASN A 148 -50.85 -1.44 33.98
N GLY A 149 -51.06 -2.76 33.98
CA GLY A 149 -52.32 -3.38 33.54
C GLY A 149 -52.67 -4.59 34.41
N LYS A 150 -53.40 -4.32 35.49
CA LYS A 150 -53.95 -5.25 36.49
C LYS A 150 -54.63 -6.50 35.89
N LYS A 151 -54.30 -7.68 36.44
CA LYS A 151 -55.17 -8.87 36.48
C LYS A 151 -56.54 -8.52 37.08
N LYS A 152 -57.65 -8.94 36.46
CA LYS A 152 -58.86 -9.37 37.20
C LYS A 152 -59.75 -10.32 36.40
N LYS A 153 -59.90 -11.50 37.01
CA LYS A 153 -60.98 -12.51 37.04
C LYS A 153 -62.10 -12.43 35.99
N GLY A 154 -62.34 -13.58 35.37
CA GLY A 154 -63.56 -13.89 34.64
C GLY A 154 -64.81 -13.89 35.52
N SER A 155 -65.92 -13.62 34.85
CA SER A 155 -67.28 -13.82 35.31
C SER A 155 -68.19 -14.01 34.09
N LYS A 156 -68.50 -15.27 33.81
CA LYS A 156 -69.81 -15.86 33.53
C LYS A 156 -71.00 -14.87 33.37
N LEU A 157 -71.80 -15.08 32.31
CA LEU A 157 -73.27 -15.32 32.28
C LEU A 157 -74.00 -14.63 31.10
N LEU A 158 -74.69 -15.48 30.32
CA LEU A 158 -76.07 -15.40 29.79
C LEU A 158 -76.55 -14.14 29.05
N GLY A 159 -77.09 -14.36 27.84
CA GLY A 159 -77.94 -13.44 27.10
C GLY A 159 -77.85 -13.68 25.61
#